data_AF-A0A1C0T2U6-F1
#
_entry.id   AF-A0A1C0T2U6-F1
#
_cell.length_a   1.000
_cell.length_b   1.000
_cell.length_c   1.000
_cell.angle_alpha   90.00
_cell.angle_beta   90.00
_cell.angle_gamma   90.00
#
_symmetry.space_group_name_H-M   'P 1'
#
loop_
_entity.id
_entity.type
_entity.pdbx_description
1 polymer ?
#
loop_
_entity_poly.entity_id
_entity_poly.type
_entity_poly.pdbx_seq_one_letter_code
_entity_poly.pdbx_strand_id
1 'polypeptide(L)'
;MSLRVSRFHVHEDAVQANVSGRTCSLSALEIGGEVLVVLTWLGNKDAGLRRPEYVLPLASIPHQSREPDAGSPYRWILTGTLPMSLFDGSASRQVRRQHGVSPGPALNLPLPGTTS
;
A
#
# COMPACT_ATOMS: atom_id res chain seq x y z
N MET A 1 28.45 12.65 -0.41
CA MET A 1 27.46 12.52 0.68
C MET A 1 26.58 11.32 0.33
N SER A 2 26.88 10.15 0.89
CA SER A 2 26.19 8.90 0.54
C SER A 2 24.87 8.82 1.28
N LEU A 3 23.75 8.90 0.56
CA LEU A 3 22.42 8.59 1.08
C LEU A 3 22.42 7.11 1.48
N ARG A 4 22.27 6.85 2.80
CA ARG A 4 21.99 5.51 3.31
C ARG A 4 20.70 5.03 2.65
N VAL A 5 20.80 3.94 1.89
CA VAL A 5 19.62 3.23 1.38
C VAL A 5 18.86 2.72 2.59
N SER A 6 17.80 3.43 2.99
CA SER A 6 16.89 2.94 4.02
C SER A 6 16.40 1.57 3.57
N ARG A 7 16.69 0.52 4.35
CA ARG A 7 16.08 -0.80 4.14
C ARG A 7 14.57 -0.61 4.23
N PHE A 8 13.88 -0.91 3.14
CA PHE A 8 12.42 -0.99 3.12
C PHE A 8 12.00 -2.46 3.14
N HIS A 9 10.85 -2.74 3.72
CA HIS A 9 10.21 -4.05 3.62
C HIS A 9 8.89 -3.93 2.89
N VAL A 10 8.64 -4.87 1.99
CA VAL A 10 7.36 -4.99 1.29
C VAL A 10 6.59 -6.11 1.95
N HIS A 11 5.40 -5.80 2.45
CA HIS A 11 4.48 -6.75 3.04
C HIS A 11 3.33 -6.96 2.06
N GLU A 12 3.42 -8.01 1.23
CA GLU A 12 2.36 -8.33 0.26
C GLU A 12 1.10 -8.83 0.95
N ASP A 13 -0.06 -8.41 0.47
CA ASP A 13 -1.38 -8.82 0.96
C ASP A 13 -1.56 -8.76 2.49
N ALA A 14 -0.79 -7.89 3.16
CA ALA A 14 -0.69 -7.84 4.61
C ALA A 14 -1.70 -6.87 5.26
N VAL A 15 -2.43 -6.10 4.46
CA VAL A 15 -3.43 -5.14 4.93
C VAL A 15 -4.81 -5.58 4.46
N GLN A 16 -5.74 -5.77 5.38
CA GLN A 16 -7.16 -5.95 5.06
C GLN A 16 -7.85 -4.59 5.04
N ALA A 17 -8.61 -4.33 3.99
CA ALA A 17 -9.39 -3.11 3.84
C ALA A 17 -10.81 -3.40 3.34
N ASN A 18 -11.77 -2.57 3.75
CA ASN A 18 -13.10 -2.54 3.12
C ASN A 18 -13.10 -1.46 2.03
N VAL A 19 -13.24 -1.86 0.78
CA VAL A 19 -13.33 -0.96 -0.38
C VAL A 19 -14.74 -1.03 -0.93
N SER A 20 -15.52 0.04 -0.75
CA SER A 20 -16.91 0.15 -1.21
C SER A 20 -17.78 -1.09 -0.87
N GLY A 21 -17.64 -1.62 0.34
CA GLY A 21 -18.41 -2.77 0.84
C GLY A 21 -17.77 -4.14 0.57
N ARG A 22 -16.59 -4.19 -0.07
CA ARG A 22 -15.87 -5.44 -0.37
C ARG A 22 -14.59 -5.52 0.44
N THR A 23 -14.33 -6.69 1.04
CA THR A 23 -13.04 -6.95 1.68
C THR A 23 -11.98 -7.18 0.63
N CYS A 24 -10.87 -6.43 0.72
CA CYS A 24 -9.73 -6.51 -0.17
C CYS A 24 -8.44 -6.65 0.63
N SER A 25 -7.44 -7.31 0.02
CA SER A 25 -6.07 -7.36 0.50
C SER A 25 -5.25 -6.27 -0.20
N LEU A 26 -4.42 -5.56 0.54
CA LEU A 26 -3.50 -4.54 0.04
C LEU A 26 -2.08 -4.82 0.53
N SER A 27 -1.09 -4.40 -0.25
CA SER A 27 0.31 -4.44 0.16
C SER A 27 0.64 -3.26 1.09
N ALA A 28 1.67 -3.41 1.92
CA ALA A 28 2.24 -2.34 2.73
C ALA A 28 3.75 -2.19 2.48
N LEU A 29 4.25 -0.97 2.59
CA LEU A 29 5.66 -0.64 2.54
C LEU A 29 6.09 -0.09 3.90
N GLU A 30 7.07 -0.72 4.51
CA GLU A 30 7.67 -0.24 5.75
C GLU A 30 9.00 0.44 5.43
N ILE A 31 9.08 1.76 5.66
CA ILE A 31 10.24 2.59 5.30
C ILE A 31 10.54 3.53 6.45
N GLY A 32 11.75 3.43 7.03
CA GLY A 32 12.15 4.33 8.11
C GLY A 32 11.26 4.26 9.36
N GLY A 33 10.61 3.12 9.60
CA GLY A 33 9.66 2.91 10.70
C GLY A 33 8.22 3.37 10.41
N GLU A 34 7.98 3.98 9.25
CA GLU A 34 6.64 4.33 8.79
C GLU A 34 6.05 3.20 7.93
N VAL A 35 4.77 2.88 8.15
CA VAL A 35 4.02 1.93 7.33
C VAL A 35 3.14 2.71 6.35
N LEU A 36 3.37 2.50 5.06
CA LEU A 36 2.62 3.07 3.97
C LEU A 36 1.79 1.97 3.31
N VAL A 37 0.46 2.06 3.41
CA VAL A 37 -0.46 1.14 2.71
C VAL A 37 -0.47 1.52 1.22
N VAL A 38 -0.19 0.57 0.34
CA VAL A 38 -0.17 0.80 -1.11
C VAL A 38 -1.58 0.63 -1.65
N LEU A 39 -2.15 1.72 -2.18
CA LEU A 39 -3.50 1.71 -2.78
C LEU A 39 -3.45 1.28 -4.24
N THR A 40 -2.41 1.69 -4.95
CA THR A 40 -2.28 1.42 -6.39
C THR A 40 -0.83 1.15 -6.75
N TRP A 41 -0.60 0.07 -7.50
CA TRP A 41 0.67 -0.25 -8.12
C TRP A 41 0.66 0.17 -9.58
N LEU A 42 1.68 0.90 -10.02
CA LEU A 42 1.93 1.13 -11.44
C LEU A 42 2.98 0.12 -11.93
N GLY A 43 2.57 -0.81 -12.78
CA GLY A 43 3.45 -1.82 -13.37
C GLY A 43 4.02 -1.41 -14.73
N ASN A 44 5.28 -1.71 -14.96
CA ASN A 44 5.92 -1.75 -16.27
C ASN A 44 6.31 -3.20 -16.59
N LYS A 45 5.47 -3.86 -17.40
CA LYS A 45 5.66 -5.28 -17.75
C LYS A 45 6.94 -5.52 -18.54
N ASP A 46 7.29 -4.62 -19.46
CA ASP A 46 8.47 -4.75 -20.31
C ASP A 46 9.77 -4.69 -19.49
N ALA A 47 9.77 -3.89 -18.43
CA ALA A 47 10.90 -3.79 -17.50
C ALA A 47 10.87 -4.84 -16.37
N GLY A 48 9.78 -5.61 -16.22
CA GLY A 48 9.61 -6.52 -15.09
C GLY A 48 9.46 -5.81 -13.74
N LEU A 49 9.07 -4.53 -13.73
CA LEU A 49 9.07 -3.67 -12.55
C LEU A 49 7.66 -3.14 -12.23
N ARG A 50 7.46 -2.74 -10.98
CA ARG A 50 6.33 -1.95 -10.50
C ARG A 50 6.81 -0.89 -9.52
N ARG A 51 5.98 0.13 -9.33
CA ARG A 51 6.18 1.16 -8.29
C ARG A 51 4.86 1.48 -7.60
N PRO A 52 4.87 1.88 -6.33
CA PRO A 52 3.66 2.38 -5.69
C PRO A 52 3.28 3.73 -6.33
N GLU A 53 2.07 3.86 -6.85
CA GLU A 53 1.58 5.13 -7.41
C GLU A 53 0.96 6.00 -6.32
N TYR A 54 0.08 5.41 -5.51
CA TYR A 54 -0.56 6.08 -4.38
C TYR A 54 -0.42 5.25 -3.12
N VAL A 55 -0.14 5.95 -2.02
CA VAL A 55 -0.01 5.37 -0.70
C VAL A 55 -0.83 6.14 0.32
N LEU A 56 -1.19 5.44 1.38
CA LEU A 56 -1.85 5.96 2.55
C LEU A 56 -0.99 5.65 3.79
N PRO A 57 -0.47 6.64 4.52
CA PRO A 57 0.19 6.39 5.80
C PRO A 57 -0.77 5.66 6.74
N LEU A 58 -0.36 4.50 7.25
CA LEU A 58 -1.19 3.71 8.16
C LEU A 58 -1.59 4.53 9.41
N ALA A 59 -0.70 5.39 9.89
CA ALA A 59 -0.94 6.30 11.01
C ALA A 59 -2.06 7.34 10.75
N SER A 60 -2.40 7.60 9.49
CA SER A 60 -3.46 8.56 9.12
C SER A 60 -4.85 7.96 9.06
N ILE A 61 -5.00 6.64 9.26
CA ILE A 61 -6.27 5.94 9.18
C ILE A 61 -6.49 5.04 10.41
N PRO A 62 -7.71 4.98 10.96
CA PRO A 62 -8.06 4.02 12.00
C PRO A 62 -7.82 2.57 11.54
N HIS A 63 -7.03 1.84 12.31
CA HIS A 63 -6.66 0.47 12.01
C HIS A 63 -6.44 -0.33 13.29
N GLN A 64 -6.47 -1.65 13.15
CA GLN A 64 -6.03 -2.61 14.16
C GLN A 64 -4.74 -3.28 13.67
N SER A 65 -3.75 -3.38 14.55
CA SER A 65 -2.53 -4.14 14.30
C SER A 65 -2.63 -5.49 15.01
N ARG A 66 -2.14 -6.55 14.37
CA ARG A 66 -2.02 -7.88 14.97
C ARG A 66 -0.86 -8.66 14.37
N GLU A 67 -0.42 -9.70 15.06
CA GLU A 67 0.50 -10.67 14.49
C GLU A 67 -0.24 -11.55 13.46
N PRO A 68 0.35 -11.80 12.28
CA PRO A 68 -0.23 -12.69 11.30
C PRO A 68 -0.18 -14.13 11.84
N ASP A 69 -1.26 -14.88 11.65
CA ASP A 69 -1.40 -16.26 12.10
C ASP A 69 -1.83 -17.18 10.95
N ALA A 70 -1.90 -18.49 11.22
CA ALA A 70 -2.26 -19.49 10.21
C ALA A 70 -3.67 -19.29 9.62
N GLY A 71 -4.56 -18.60 10.32
CA GLY A 71 -5.92 -18.28 9.85
C GLY A 71 -6.04 -16.94 9.14
N SER A 72 -5.02 -16.07 9.23
CA SER A 72 -5.10 -14.76 8.60
C SER A 72 -3.73 -14.10 8.36
N PRO A 73 -3.38 -13.82 7.09
CA PRO A 73 -2.08 -13.23 6.74
C PRO A 73 -1.98 -11.74 7.06
N TYR A 74 -3.08 -11.10 7.48
CA TYR A 74 -3.11 -9.65 7.65
C TYR A 74 -2.47 -9.21 8.96
N ARG A 75 -1.44 -8.38 8.84
CA ARG A 75 -0.80 -7.62 9.92
C ARG A 75 -1.63 -6.42 10.36
N TRP A 76 -2.36 -5.82 9.42
CA TRP A 76 -3.17 -4.63 9.66
C TRP A 76 -4.58 -4.76 9.09
N ILE A 77 -5.58 -4.29 9.84
CA ILE A 77 -6.97 -4.27 9.41
C ILE A 77 -7.48 -2.83 9.50
N LEU A 78 -7.83 -2.24 8.37
CA LEU A 78 -8.43 -0.90 8.32
C LEU A 78 -9.88 -0.99 8.79
N THR A 79 -10.28 -0.13 9.74
CA THR A 79 -11.63 -0.21 10.33
C THR A 79 -12.67 0.62 9.59
N GLY A 80 -12.26 1.41 8.60
CA GLY A 80 -13.14 2.25 7.78
C GLY A 80 -13.37 1.71 6.37
N THR A 81 -14.41 2.22 5.72
CA THR A 81 -14.66 1.96 4.29
C THR A 81 -13.93 2.99 3.45
N LEU A 82 -13.05 2.52 2.56
CA LEU A 82 -12.41 3.34 1.55
C LEU A 82 -13.30 3.39 0.29
N PRO A 83 -13.43 4.56 -0.36
CA PRO A 83 -14.17 4.64 -1.62
C PRO A 83 -13.37 4.03 -2.77
N MET A 84 -14.06 3.29 -3.66
CA MET A 84 -13.48 2.69 -4.86
C MET A 84 -12.71 3.70 -5.74
N SER A 85 -13.13 4.97 -5.71
CA SER A 85 -12.48 6.03 -6.49
C SER A 85 -11.00 6.23 -6.17
N LEU A 86 -10.54 5.82 -4.97
CA LEU A 86 -9.11 5.85 -4.61
C LEU A 86 -8.28 4.80 -5.35
N PHE A 87 -8.92 3.78 -5.93
CA PHE A 87 -8.28 2.62 -6.55
C PHE A 87 -8.42 2.57 -8.07
N ASP A 88 -9.51 3.13 -8.61
CA ASP A 88 -9.81 3.12 -10.05
C ASP A 88 -9.28 4.36 -10.81
N GLY A 89 -8.60 5.26 -10.11
CA GLY A 89 -8.02 6.48 -10.68
C GLY A 89 -9.00 7.66 -10.79
N SER A 90 -10.29 7.49 -10.49
CA SER A 90 -11.31 8.54 -10.61
C SER A 90 -11.30 9.58 -9.49
N ALA A 91 -10.67 9.29 -8.34
CA ALA A 91 -10.60 10.24 -7.23
C ALA A 91 -9.84 11.51 -7.62
N SER A 92 -10.47 12.66 -7.37
CA SER A 92 -9.83 13.96 -7.51
C SER A 92 -8.70 14.16 -6.49
N ARG A 93 -7.82 15.12 -6.73
CA ARG A 93 -6.77 15.50 -5.77
C ARG A 93 -7.35 15.88 -4.40
N GLN A 94 -8.52 16.51 -4.37
CA GLN A 94 -9.19 16.90 -3.13
C GLN A 94 -9.66 15.67 -2.33
N VAL A 95 -10.31 14.71 -3.01
CA VAL A 95 -10.76 13.45 -2.38
C VAL A 95 -9.57 12.69 -1.81
N ARG A 96 -8.47 12.57 -2.58
CA ARG A 96 -7.25 11.92 -2.11
C ARG A 96 -6.68 12.57 -0.84
N ARG A 97 -6.61 13.91 -0.80
CA ARG A 97 -6.16 14.65 0.39
C ARG A 97 -7.05 14.44 1.60
N GLN A 98 -8.37 14.41 1.44
CA GLN A 98 -9.31 14.15 2.54
C GLN A 98 -9.09 12.79 3.19
N HIS A 99 -8.62 11.81 2.42
CA HIS A 99 -8.28 10.48 2.90
C HIS A 99 -6.80 10.32 3.28
N GLY A 100 -5.99 11.40 3.30
CA GLY A 100 -4.55 11.29 3.62
C GLY A 100 -3.70 10.61 2.54
N VAL A 101 -4.25 10.41 1.33
CA VAL A 101 -3.55 9.76 0.23
C VAL A 101 -2.50 10.68 -0.37
N SER A 102 -1.31 10.12 -0.57
CA SER A 102 -0.16 10.81 -1.14
C SER A 102 0.45 9.99 -2.30
N PRO A 103 1.26 10.63 -3.17
CA PRO A 103 2.05 9.89 -4.15
C PRO A 103 2.97 8.88 -3.47
N GLY A 104 3.13 7.71 -4.06
CA GLY A 104 4.03 6.68 -3.56
C GLY A 104 5.50 7.11 -3.62
N PRO A 105 6.37 6.49 -2.78
CA PRO A 105 7.80 6.73 -2.85
C PRO A 105 8.37 6.31 -4.20
N ALA A 106 9.45 6.96 -4.63
CA ALA A 106 10.14 6.66 -5.88
C ALA A 106 10.94 5.34 -5.80
N LEU A 107 10.23 4.22 -5.64
CA LEU A 107 10.77 2.87 -5.52
C LEU A 107 10.34 2.04 -6.72
N ASN A 108 11.31 1.45 -7.41
CA ASN A 108 11.06 0.42 -8.42
C ASN A 108 11.32 -0.94 -7.79
N LEU A 109 10.31 -1.79 -7.82
CA LEU A 109 10.31 -3.14 -7.27
C LEU A 109 10.08 -4.14 -8.41
N PRO A 110 10.59 -5.37 -8.31
CA PRO A 110 10.19 -6.42 -9.25
C PRO A 110 8.68 -6.65 -9.19
N LEU A 111 8.10 -7.04 -10.32
CA LEU A 111 6.74 -7.55 -10.37
C LEU A 111 6.62 -8.83 -9.51
N PRO A 112 5.44 -9.08 -8.90
CA PRO A 112 5.21 -10.33 -8.17
C PRO A 112 5.39 -11.53 -9.12
N GLY A 113 6.14 -12.54 -8.69
CA GLY A 113 6.34 -13.77 -9.47
C GLY A 113 7.40 -13.70 -10.59
N THR A 114 8.17 -12.60 -10.70
CA THR A 114 9.27 -12.47 -11.67
C THR A 114 10.64 -12.77 -11.07
N THR A 115 10.69 -13.58 -10.00
CA THR A 115 11.92 -14.29 -9.63
C THR A 115 12.18 -15.34 -10.70
N SER A 116 13.16 -15.05 -11.56
CA SER A 116 13.72 -15.98 -12.55
C SER A 116 14.13 -17.31 -11.91
#